data_AF-A0A536AWH0-F1
#
_entry.id   AF-A0A536AWH0-F1
#
_cell.length_a   1.000
_cell.length_b   1.000
_cell.length_c   1.000
_cell.angle_alpha   90.00
_cell.angle_beta   90.00
_cell.angle_gamma   90.00
#
_symmetry.space_group_name_H-M   'P 1'
#
loop_
_entity.id
_entity.type
_entity.pdbx_description
1 polymer ?
#
loop_
_entity_poly.entity_id
_entity_poly.type
_entity_poly.pdbx_seq_one_letter_code
_entity_poly.pdbx_strand_id
1 'polypeptide(L)'
;MAQPLDVIRAPEFRSVLVKALKPTLAELGFKPSKNEPGGWNGWVRETAGLREFFWIQLGRSGFDRYTGGTFIVEFTVSDADRRTALRDRIWMLLDDVSRREAVRISNGAIAALPGPSREILKALPESLRSSYLSDFKAIDATPAQKQDAWFRYATLRDVGAWADFLASRFRFVIQECEQRLAGLQPGTNSMGGVVLKARDDA
;
A
#
# COMPACT_ATOMS: atom_id res chain seq x y z
N MET A 1 -21.38 23.88 12.62
CA MET A 1 -20.04 23.22 12.70
C MET A 1 -20.15 21.90 11.96
N ALA A 2 -19.25 21.58 11.04
CA ALA A 2 -19.26 20.26 10.39
C ALA A 2 -19.03 19.18 11.45
N GLN A 3 -19.88 18.14 11.48
CA GLN A 3 -19.65 17.00 12.37
C GLN A 3 -18.35 16.29 11.96
N PRO A 4 -17.50 15.90 12.93
CA PRO A 4 -16.33 15.09 12.60
C PRO A 4 -16.77 13.76 11.99
N LEU A 5 -16.01 13.28 10.99
CA LEU A 5 -16.22 11.96 10.41
C LEU A 5 -16.07 10.87 11.47
N ASP A 6 -16.82 9.79 11.32
CA ASP A 6 -16.56 8.54 12.02
C ASP A 6 -15.31 7.88 11.41
N VAL A 7 -14.15 8.31 11.91
CA VAL A 7 -12.85 7.90 11.36
C VAL A 7 -12.44 6.53 11.87
N ILE A 8 -12.03 5.66 10.94
CA ILE A 8 -11.52 4.33 11.28
C ILE A 8 -10.06 4.41 11.70
N ARG A 9 -9.72 3.88 12.88
CA ARG A 9 -8.34 3.92 13.39
C ARG A 9 -7.43 2.97 12.64
N ALA A 10 -6.15 3.31 12.53
CA ALA A 10 -5.13 2.51 11.85
C ALA A 10 -5.17 0.98 12.17
N PRO A 11 -5.23 0.54 13.45
CA PRO A 11 -5.35 -0.89 13.77
C PRO A 11 -6.65 -1.52 13.26
N GLU A 12 -7.75 -0.77 13.32
CA GLU A 12 -9.07 -1.20 12.86
C GLU A 12 -9.12 -1.26 11.33
N PHE A 13 -8.60 -0.24 10.64
CA PHE A 13 -8.40 -0.22 9.19
C PHE A 13 -7.72 -1.50 8.72
N ARG A 14 -6.58 -1.84 9.31
CA ARG A 14 -5.83 -3.05 8.94
C ARG A 14 -6.67 -4.31 9.17
N SER A 15 -7.37 -4.40 10.30
CA SER A 15 -8.18 -5.57 10.65
C SER A 15 -9.35 -5.76 9.67
N VAL A 16 -10.09 -4.69 9.38
CA VAL A 16 -11.23 -4.70 8.46
C VAL A 16 -10.77 -5.00 7.02
N LEU A 17 -9.71 -4.33 6.55
CA LEU A 17 -9.17 -4.55 5.21
C LEU A 17 -8.72 -6.01 5.03
N VAL A 18 -7.94 -6.54 5.95
CA VAL A 18 -7.46 -7.93 5.88
C VAL A 18 -8.60 -8.94 5.95
N LYS A 19 -9.62 -8.69 6.79
CA LYS A 19 -10.81 -9.53 6.87
C LYS A 19 -11.54 -9.58 5.52
N ALA A 20 -11.67 -8.44 4.85
CA ALA A 20 -12.31 -8.35 3.54
C ALA A 20 -11.50 -9.03 2.43
N LEU A 21 -10.17 -8.94 2.47
CA LEU A 21 -9.29 -9.57 1.47
C LEU A 21 -9.13 -11.08 1.66
N LYS A 22 -9.38 -11.61 2.86
CA LYS A 22 -9.11 -13.01 3.23
C LYS A 22 -9.67 -14.06 2.24
N PRO A 23 -10.90 -13.97 1.71
CA PRO A 23 -11.42 -14.95 0.76
C PRO A 23 -10.58 -15.02 -0.52
N THR A 24 -10.30 -13.87 -1.14
CA THR A 24 -9.46 -13.79 -2.34
C THR A 24 -8.04 -14.28 -2.07
N LEU A 25 -7.47 -13.93 -0.92
CA LEU A 25 -6.13 -14.38 -0.53
C LEU A 25 -6.07 -15.91 -0.38
N ALA A 26 -7.07 -16.51 0.26
CA ALA A 26 -7.15 -17.95 0.41
C ALA A 26 -7.27 -18.67 -0.94
N GLU A 27 -8.09 -18.14 -1.85
CA GLU A 27 -8.22 -18.66 -3.23
C GLU A 27 -6.89 -18.62 -4.00
N LEU A 28 -6.07 -17.59 -3.75
CA LEU A 28 -4.75 -17.43 -4.34
C LEU A 28 -3.64 -18.21 -3.64
N GLY A 29 -3.97 -18.96 -2.58
CA GLY A 29 -3.03 -19.79 -1.82
C GLY A 29 -2.26 -19.06 -0.71
N PHE A 30 -2.57 -17.78 -0.45
CA PHE A 30 -1.93 -17.01 0.61
C PHE A 30 -2.42 -17.44 2.00
N LYS A 31 -1.48 -17.47 2.95
CA LYS A 31 -1.72 -17.74 4.36
C LYS A 31 -1.12 -16.62 5.22
N PRO A 32 -1.71 -16.30 6.39
CA PRO A 32 -1.10 -15.32 7.29
C PRO A 32 0.30 -15.77 7.70
N SER A 33 1.24 -14.83 7.71
CA SER A 33 2.58 -15.05 8.26
C SER A 33 2.94 -14.02 9.32
N LYS A 34 3.73 -14.46 10.29
CA LYS A 34 4.24 -13.65 11.40
C LYS A 34 5.75 -13.71 11.43
N ASN A 35 6.38 -12.62 11.83
CA ASN A 35 7.83 -12.53 12.01
C ASN A 35 8.63 -12.86 10.74
N GLU A 36 8.16 -12.42 9.57
CA GLU A 36 8.98 -12.48 8.35
C GLU A 36 10.26 -11.65 8.54
N PRO A 37 11.34 -11.92 7.78
CA PRO A 37 12.57 -11.15 7.84
C PRO A 37 12.29 -9.63 7.86
N GLY A 38 12.75 -8.96 8.94
CA GLY A 38 12.42 -7.56 9.23
C GLY A 38 11.28 -7.35 10.25
N GLY A 39 10.74 -8.42 10.84
CA GLY A 39 9.72 -8.34 11.90
C GLY A 39 8.30 -8.05 11.38
N TRP A 40 8.06 -8.26 10.08
CA TRP A 40 6.80 -7.89 9.45
C TRP A 40 5.76 -9.00 9.57
N ASN A 41 4.51 -8.58 9.81
CA ASN A 41 3.34 -9.46 9.74
C ASN A 41 2.65 -9.22 8.40
N GLY A 42 2.31 -10.27 7.68
CA GLY A 42 1.72 -10.18 6.36
C GLY A 42 1.12 -11.49 5.90
N TRP A 43 1.21 -11.74 4.60
CA TRP A 43 0.63 -12.91 3.96
C TRP A 43 1.63 -13.51 2.99
N VAL A 44 1.72 -14.84 3.00
CA VAL A 44 2.70 -15.58 2.22
C VAL A 44 2.07 -16.71 1.43
N ARG A 45 2.56 -16.94 0.22
CA ARG A 45 2.35 -18.20 -0.51
C ARG A 45 3.67 -18.71 -1.08
N GLU A 46 3.72 -20.01 -1.31
CA GLU A 46 4.84 -20.67 -1.97
C GLU A 46 4.31 -21.47 -3.15
N THR A 47 4.79 -21.16 -4.36
CA THR A 47 4.31 -21.77 -5.60
C THR A 47 5.47 -21.89 -6.59
N ALA A 48 5.66 -23.07 -7.19
CA ALA A 48 6.64 -23.28 -8.26
C ALA A 48 8.07 -22.80 -7.95
N GLY A 49 8.55 -23.02 -6.71
CA GLY A 49 9.89 -22.58 -6.28
C GLY A 49 9.99 -21.10 -5.90
N LEU A 50 8.92 -20.33 -6.06
CA LEU A 50 8.83 -18.94 -5.64
C LEU A 50 8.21 -18.83 -4.26
N ARG A 51 8.73 -17.89 -3.46
CA ARG A 51 8.11 -17.43 -2.23
C ARG A 51 7.63 -16.01 -2.42
N GLU A 52 6.33 -15.80 -2.25
CA GLU A 52 5.67 -14.51 -2.41
C GLU A 52 5.11 -14.03 -1.09
N PHE A 53 5.41 -12.79 -0.74
CA PHE A 53 4.99 -12.16 0.50
C PHE A 53 4.41 -10.78 0.22
N PHE A 54 3.34 -10.39 0.90
CA PHE A 54 2.92 -9.00 0.92
C PHE A 54 2.47 -8.55 2.31
N TRP A 55 2.55 -7.25 2.54
CA TRP A 55 2.10 -6.62 3.78
C TRP A 55 1.55 -5.23 3.54
N ILE A 56 0.75 -4.77 4.51
CA ILE A 56 0.16 -3.44 4.53
C ILE A 56 0.95 -2.61 5.54
N GLN A 57 1.51 -1.51 5.08
CA GLN A 57 2.17 -0.51 5.93
C GLN A 57 1.27 0.71 6.05
N LEU A 58 1.03 1.14 7.29
CA LEU A 58 0.25 2.34 7.59
C LEU A 58 1.17 3.54 7.75
N GLY A 59 0.68 4.70 7.33
CA GLY A 59 1.35 5.98 7.52
C GLY A 59 1.46 6.29 9.01
N ARG A 60 2.61 6.82 9.42
CA ARG A 60 2.84 7.24 10.82
C ARG A 60 2.28 8.64 11.11
N SER A 61 2.04 9.42 10.07
CA SER A 61 1.56 10.81 10.11
C SER A 61 0.15 10.93 9.56
N GLY A 62 -0.56 11.99 9.95
CA GLY A 62 -1.85 12.33 9.34
C GLY A 62 -3.01 11.44 9.79
N PHE A 63 -2.94 10.86 11.00
CA PHE A 63 -4.07 10.19 11.63
C PHE A 63 -4.74 11.10 12.66
N ASP A 64 -5.60 12.00 12.18
CA ASP A 64 -6.55 12.72 13.02
C ASP A 64 -7.97 12.65 12.41
N ARG A 65 -8.97 13.05 13.20
CA ARG A 65 -10.39 13.02 12.81
C ARG A 65 -10.76 13.91 11.62
N TYR A 66 -9.82 14.70 11.10
CA TYR A 66 -9.99 15.60 9.96
C TYR A 66 -9.22 15.13 8.72
N THR A 67 -8.09 14.44 8.87
CA THR A 67 -7.19 14.07 7.76
C THR A 67 -7.29 12.62 7.31
N GLY A 68 -7.90 11.75 8.12
CA GLY A 68 -8.04 10.33 7.82
C GLY A 68 -6.74 9.58 8.12
N GLY A 69 -6.24 8.79 7.18
CA GLY A 69 -4.97 8.10 7.29
C GLY A 69 -4.45 7.68 5.92
N THR A 70 -3.22 7.16 5.90
CA THR A 70 -2.59 6.68 4.67
C THR A 70 -2.03 5.26 4.81
N PHE A 71 -1.90 4.56 3.69
CA PHE A 71 -1.28 3.24 3.66
C PHE A 71 -0.63 2.94 2.31
N ILE A 72 0.22 1.92 2.31
CA ILE A 72 0.75 1.26 1.11
C ILE A 72 0.61 -0.25 1.25
N VAL A 73 0.70 -0.95 0.12
CA VAL A 73 0.87 -2.40 0.08
C VAL A 73 2.20 -2.69 -0.59
N GLU A 74 3.05 -3.46 0.06
CA GLU A 74 4.35 -3.89 -0.46
C GLU A 74 4.32 -5.38 -0.78
N PHE A 75 4.87 -5.75 -1.92
CA PHE A 75 5.02 -7.11 -2.41
C PHE A 75 6.50 -7.46 -2.51
N THR A 76 6.83 -8.67 -2.07
CA THR A 76 8.12 -9.31 -2.25
C THR A 76 7.92 -10.65 -2.94
N VAL A 77 8.72 -10.96 -3.94
CA VAL A 77 8.81 -12.31 -4.53
C VAL A 77 10.27 -12.72 -4.59
N SER A 78 10.59 -13.94 -4.17
CA SER A 78 11.95 -14.45 -4.16
C SER A 78 12.03 -15.85 -4.77
N ASP A 79 13.12 -16.09 -5.47
CA ASP A 79 13.54 -17.38 -6.01
C ASP A 79 14.87 -17.76 -5.36
N ALA A 80 14.84 -18.81 -4.53
CA ALA A 80 16.01 -19.26 -3.77
C ALA A 80 17.07 -19.88 -4.67
N ASP A 81 16.66 -20.62 -5.71
CA ASP A 81 17.56 -21.33 -6.62
C ASP A 81 18.36 -20.35 -7.47
N ARG A 82 17.71 -19.26 -7.92
CA ARG A 82 18.36 -18.19 -8.69
C ARG A 82 19.03 -17.14 -7.81
N ARG A 83 18.83 -17.19 -6.49
CA ARG A 83 19.27 -16.15 -5.53
C ARG A 83 18.81 -14.76 -5.98
N THR A 84 17.54 -14.64 -6.34
CA THR A 84 16.93 -13.37 -6.76
C THR A 84 15.73 -13.01 -5.91
N ALA A 85 15.51 -11.72 -5.71
CA ALA A 85 14.34 -11.19 -5.04
C ALA A 85 13.89 -9.87 -5.66
N LEU A 86 12.59 -9.67 -5.75
CA LEU A 86 11.93 -8.41 -6.11
C LEU A 86 11.20 -7.91 -4.88
N ARG A 87 11.31 -6.62 -4.56
CA ARG A 87 10.44 -5.92 -3.62
C ARG A 87 9.95 -4.61 -4.23
N ASP A 88 8.65 -4.50 -4.44
CA ASP A 88 8.00 -3.32 -5.02
C ASP A 88 6.72 -2.97 -4.26
N ARG A 89 6.35 -1.68 -4.29
CA ARG A 89 5.03 -1.22 -3.83
C ARG A 89 4.00 -1.54 -4.89
N ILE A 90 2.77 -1.87 -4.47
CA ILE A 90 1.68 -2.17 -5.39
C ILE A 90 1.49 -1.06 -6.43
N TRP A 91 1.67 0.21 -6.06
CA TRP A 91 1.62 1.34 -6.99
C TRP A 91 2.51 1.16 -8.23
N MET A 92 3.74 0.67 -8.02
CA MET A 92 4.73 0.43 -9.07
C MET A 92 4.38 -0.79 -9.93
N LEU A 93 3.45 -1.64 -9.48
CA LEU A 93 3.00 -2.87 -10.11
C LEU A 93 1.65 -2.70 -10.83
N LEU A 94 0.87 -1.67 -10.51
CA LEU A 94 -0.38 -1.36 -11.19
C LEU A 94 -0.14 -0.88 -12.63
N ASP A 95 -1.09 -1.14 -13.53
CA ASP A 95 -1.16 -0.50 -14.85
C ASP A 95 -1.73 0.93 -14.76
N ASP A 96 -1.72 1.67 -15.87
CA ASP A 96 -2.23 3.05 -15.93
C ASP A 96 -3.72 3.16 -15.55
N VAL A 97 -4.52 2.18 -15.95
CA VAL A 97 -5.97 2.17 -15.67
C VAL A 97 -6.20 2.02 -14.17
N SER A 98 -5.50 1.08 -13.53
CA SER A 98 -5.62 0.80 -12.10
C SER A 98 -5.00 1.90 -11.25
N ARG A 99 -3.96 2.60 -11.73
CA ARG A 99 -3.46 3.80 -11.05
C ARG A 99 -4.48 4.93 -11.04
N ARG A 100 -5.17 5.18 -12.16
CA ARG A 100 -6.26 6.17 -12.22
C ARG A 100 -7.43 5.79 -11.29
N GLU A 101 -7.74 4.50 -11.19
CA GLU A 101 -8.73 3.98 -10.25
C GLU A 101 -8.34 4.26 -8.79
N ALA A 102 -7.10 3.91 -8.41
CA ALA A 102 -6.58 4.16 -7.06
C ALA A 102 -6.55 5.66 -6.71
N VAL A 103 -6.24 6.53 -7.67
CA VAL A 103 -6.35 7.99 -7.51
C VAL A 103 -7.79 8.41 -7.26
N ARG A 104 -8.75 7.84 -7.98
CA ARG A 104 -10.18 8.16 -7.77
C ARG A 104 -10.67 7.73 -6.39
N ILE A 105 -10.27 6.54 -5.92
CA ILE A 105 -10.60 6.07 -4.56
C ILE A 105 -10.00 7.01 -3.52
N SER A 106 -8.73 7.39 -3.68
CA SER A 106 -8.06 8.35 -2.78
C SER A 106 -8.76 9.71 -2.77
N ASN A 107 -9.11 10.25 -3.94
CA ASN A 107 -9.83 11.52 -4.05
C ASN A 107 -11.24 11.43 -3.48
N GLY A 108 -11.90 10.27 -3.55
CA GLY A 108 -13.16 10.01 -2.87
C GLY A 108 -13.04 10.13 -1.35
N ALA A 109 -11.99 9.53 -0.78
CA ALA A 109 -11.69 9.65 0.66
C ALA A 109 -11.37 11.11 1.05
N ILE A 110 -10.57 11.82 0.25
CA ILE A 110 -10.23 13.24 0.48
C ILE A 110 -11.49 14.13 0.43
N ALA A 111 -12.35 13.94 -0.57
CA ALA A 111 -13.56 14.75 -0.75
C ALA A 111 -14.58 14.56 0.38
N ALA A 112 -14.54 13.41 1.08
CA ALA A 112 -15.39 13.14 2.23
C ALA A 112 -14.91 13.83 3.52
N LEU A 113 -13.66 14.31 3.57
CA LEU A 113 -13.08 14.93 4.76
C LEU A 113 -13.88 16.19 5.17
N PRO A 114 -14.01 16.48 6.47
CA PRO A 114 -14.75 17.64 6.98
C PRO A 114 -14.05 18.98 6.70
N GLY A 115 -12.93 18.96 5.97
CA GLY A 115 -12.07 20.11 5.71
C GLY A 115 -11.07 20.39 6.84
N PRO A 116 -10.11 21.30 6.60
CA PRO A 116 -9.06 21.61 7.55
C PRO A 116 -9.62 22.30 8.81
N SER A 117 -9.21 21.82 9.98
CA SER A 117 -9.59 22.43 11.26
C SER A 117 -8.82 23.72 11.49
N ARG A 118 -9.54 24.83 11.70
CA ARG A 118 -8.94 26.12 12.08
C ARG A 118 -8.19 26.04 13.42
N GLU A 119 -8.67 25.23 14.35
CA GLU A 119 -8.04 25.05 15.67
C GLU A 119 -6.70 24.33 15.54
N ILE A 120 -6.67 23.23 14.76
CA ILE A 120 -5.43 22.49 14.48
C ILE A 120 -4.44 23.39 13.74
N LEU A 121 -4.89 24.12 12.71
CA LEU A 121 -4.02 25.04 11.97
C LEU A 121 -3.37 26.11 12.86
N LYS A 122 -4.09 26.63 13.84
CA LYS A 122 -3.56 27.61 14.80
C LYS A 122 -2.55 26.97 15.76
N ALA A 123 -2.80 25.74 16.20
CA ALA A 123 -1.95 25.01 17.13
C ALA A 123 -0.68 24.43 16.47
N LEU A 124 -0.70 24.18 15.15
CA LEU A 124 0.45 23.64 14.43
C LEU A 124 1.57 24.68 14.28
N PRO A 125 2.85 24.25 14.45
CA PRO A 125 4.00 25.02 13.99
C PRO A 125 3.83 25.44 12.53
N GLU A 126 4.30 26.64 12.19
CA GLU A 126 4.14 27.19 10.84
C GLU A 126 4.71 26.27 9.76
N SER A 127 5.85 25.62 10.05
CA SER A 127 6.50 24.64 9.18
C SER A 127 5.64 23.43 8.83
N LEU A 128 4.65 23.08 9.66
CA LEU A 128 3.77 21.92 9.46
C LEU A 128 2.42 22.28 8.82
N ARG A 129 2.08 23.57 8.72
CA ARG A 129 0.77 24.01 8.20
C ARG A 129 0.58 23.64 6.73
N SER A 130 1.61 23.80 5.90
CA SER A 130 1.55 23.45 4.48
C SER A 130 1.31 21.95 4.28
N SER A 131 2.02 21.11 5.04
CA SER A 131 1.84 19.66 5.03
C SER A 131 0.42 19.27 5.45
N TYR A 132 -0.10 19.83 6.55
CA TYR A 132 -1.48 19.58 6.98
C TYR A 132 -2.51 20.00 5.91
N LEU A 133 -2.35 21.18 5.29
CA LEU A 133 -3.24 21.63 4.23
C LEU A 133 -3.16 20.75 2.98
N SER A 134 -2.01 20.11 2.72
CA SER A 134 -1.85 19.20 1.59
C SER A 134 -2.69 17.92 1.71
N ASP A 135 -3.03 17.50 2.94
CA ASP A 135 -3.86 16.32 3.18
C ASP A 135 -5.30 16.46 2.68
N PHE A 136 -5.75 17.69 2.42
CA PHE A 136 -7.10 18.02 1.92
C PHE A 136 -7.13 18.30 0.42
N LYS A 137 -5.98 18.26 -0.26
CA LYS A 137 -5.90 18.54 -1.69
C LYS A 137 -6.19 17.27 -2.49
N ALA A 138 -7.05 17.42 -3.49
CA ALA A 138 -7.23 16.36 -4.49
C ALA A 138 -5.91 16.10 -5.24
N ILE A 139 -5.73 14.86 -5.64
CA ILE A 139 -4.65 14.43 -6.51
C ILE A 139 -5.09 14.74 -7.96
N ASP A 140 -4.56 15.83 -8.52
CA ASP A 140 -4.96 16.33 -9.83
C ASP A 140 -4.35 15.52 -11.00
N ALA A 141 -3.12 15.04 -10.80
CA ALA A 141 -2.40 14.23 -11.78
C ALA A 141 -2.06 12.87 -11.18
N THR A 142 -2.24 11.80 -11.97
CA THR A 142 -1.81 10.46 -11.55
C THR A 142 -0.30 10.46 -11.37
N PRO A 143 0.22 10.12 -10.16
CA PRO A 143 1.65 10.06 -9.93
C PRO A 143 2.35 9.14 -10.94
N ALA A 144 3.62 9.41 -11.25
CA ALA A 144 4.37 8.53 -12.12
C ALA A 144 4.51 7.14 -11.48
N GLN A 145 4.64 6.09 -12.29
CA GLN A 145 4.73 4.71 -11.80
C GLN A 145 5.87 4.49 -10.79
N LYS A 146 7.00 5.19 -10.97
CA LYS A 146 8.18 5.10 -10.11
C LYS A 146 8.12 6.01 -8.88
N GLN A 147 7.09 6.85 -8.76
CA GLN A 147 6.92 7.71 -7.60
C GLN A 147 6.34 6.92 -6.43
N ASP A 148 6.69 7.35 -5.22
CA ASP A 148 6.08 6.82 -4.02
C ASP A 148 4.67 7.39 -3.83
N ALA A 149 3.64 6.54 -3.94
CA ALA A 149 2.25 6.93 -3.79
C ALA A 149 1.61 6.22 -2.58
N TRP A 150 1.10 7.03 -1.67
CA TRP A 150 0.35 6.57 -0.50
C TRP A 150 -1.15 6.69 -0.74
N PHE A 151 -1.89 5.64 -0.42
CA PHE A 151 -3.35 5.59 -0.57
C PHE A 151 -4.04 6.26 0.61
N ARG A 152 -5.12 7.00 0.35
CA ARG A 152 -5.90 7.73 1.37
C ARG A 152 -7.11 6.92 1.84
N TYR A 153 -7.41 6.95 3.13
CA TYR A 153 -8.66 6.46 3.71
C TYR A 153 -9.08 7.33 4.88
N ALA A 154 -10.36 7.32 5.24
CA ALA A 154 -10.84 7.97 6.47
C ALA A 154 -11.89 7.12 7.19
N THR A 155 -12.75 6.43 6.45
CA THR A 155 -13.96 5.77 6.96
C THR A 155 -13.99 4.29 6.60
N LEU A 156 -14.92 3.54 7.20
CA LEU A 156 -15.21 2.15 6.82
C LEU A 156 -15.57 1.99 5.33
N ARG A 157 -16.26 2.98 4.75
CA ARG A 157 -16.59 3.00 3.32
C ARG A 157 -15.33 2.97 2.46
N ASP A 158 -14.32 3.75 2.83
CA ASP A 158 -13.06 3.79 2.08
C ASP A 158 -12.33 2.45 2.17
N VAL A 159 -12.40 1.78 3.33
CA VAL A 159 -11.83 0.43 3.49
C VAL A 159 -12.49 -0.57 2.55
N GLY A 160 -13.82 -0.51 2.41
CA GLY A 160 -14.55 -1.33 1.44
C GLY A 160 -14.08 -1.10 0.01
N ALA A 161 -14.01 0.17 -0.41
CA ALA A 161 -13.53 0.53 -1.76
C ALA A 161 -12.10 0.03 -2.02
N TRP A 162 -11.20 0.16 -1.03
CA TRP A 162 -9.85 -0.38 -1.14
C TRP A 162 -9.81 -1.91 -1.15
N ALA A 163 -10.65 -2.58 -0.37
CA ALA A 163 -10.71 -4.04 -0.35
C ALA A 163 -11.12 -4.59 -1.73
N ASP A 164 -12.18 -4.03 -2.33
CA ASP A 164 -12.66 -4.42 -3.65
C ASP A 164 -11.60 -4.17 -4.73
N PHE A 165 -10.98 -2.99 -4.69
CA PHE A 165 -9.90 -2.62 -5.59
C PHE A 165 -8.73 -3.61 -5.51
N LEU A 166 -8.20 -3.84 -4.31
CA LEU A 166 -7.04 -4.73 -4.11
C LEU A 166 -7.36 -6.17 -4.47
N ALA A 167 -8.51 -6.70 -4.05
CA ALA A 167 -8.95 -8.06 -4.37
C ALA A 167 -9.00 -8.28 -5.89
N SER A 168 -9.55 -7.31 -6.62
CA SER A 168 -9.67 -7.37 -8.09
C SER A 168 -8.34 -7.20 -8.84
N ARG A 169 -7.23 -6.89 -8.16
CA ARG A 169 -5.91 -6.65 -8.77
C ARG A 169 -4.82 -7.62 -8.33
N PHE A 170 -5.03 -8.42 -7.28
CA PHE A 170 -3.98 -9.31 -6.79
C PHE A 170 -3.44 -10.28 -7.83
N ARG A 171 -4.29 -10.93 -8.64
CA ARG A 171 -3.83 -11.83 -9.70
C ARG A 171 -2.87 -11.14 -10.67
N PHE A 172 -3.24 -9.94 -11.12
CA PHE A 172 -2.40 -9.13 -12.00
C PHE A 172 -1.08 -8.72 -11.33
N VAL A 173 -1.14 -8.20 -10.11
CA VAL A 173 0.04 -7.75 -9.35
C VAL A 173 1.03 -8.89 -9.11
N ILE A 174 0.53 -10.08 -8.80
CA ILE A 174 1.35 -11.29 -8.63
C ILE A 174 2.06 -11.65 -9.94
N GLN A 175 1.32 -11.70 -11.04
CA GLN A 175 1.89 -11.98 -12.37
C GLN A 175 2.96 -10.96 -12.76
N GLU A 176 2.71 -9.67 -12.52
CA GLU A 176 3.69 -8.60 -12.76
C GLU A 176 4.97 -8.80 -11.94
N CYS A 177 4.85 -9.20 -10.66
CA CYS A 177 6.01 -9.51 -9.85
C CYS A 177 6.80 -10.71 -10.37
N GLU A 178 6.11 -11.81 -10.70
CA GLU A 178 6.72 -13.02 -11.23
C GLU A 178 7.47 -12.74 -12.55
N GLN A 179 6.87 -11.97 -13.46
CA GLN A 179 7.48 -11.57 -14.73
C GLN A 179 8.72 -10.69 -14.53
N ARG A 180 8.65 -9.70 -13.64
CA ARG A 180 9.81 -8.85 -13.32
C ARG A 180 10.95 -9.64 -12.70
N LEU A 181 10.63 -10.57 -11.79
CA LEU A 181 11.62 -11.47 -11.18
C LEU A 181 12.26 -12.39 -12.23
N ALA A 182 11.47 -12.92 -13.17
CA ALA A 182 11.96 -13.73 -14.28
C ALA A 182 13.00 -12.97 -15.11
N GLY A 183 12.78 -11.67 -15.33
CA GLY A 183 13.71 -10.80 -16.05
C GLY A 183 15.01 -10.43 -15.33
N LEU A 184 15.16 -10.75 -14.04
CA LEU A 184 16.41 -10.45 -13.30
C LEU A 184 17.51 -11.46 -13.63
N GLN A 185 18.77 -10.99 -13.59
CA GLN A 185 19.91 -11.90 -13.66
C GLN A 185 20.01 -12.71 -12.35
N PRO A 186 20.39 -14.00 -12.40
CA PRO A 186 20.69 -14.77 -11.19
C PRO A 186 21.68 -14.04 -10.28
N GLY A 187 21.47 -14.10 -8.96
CA GLY A 187 22.28 -13.37 -7.99
C GLY A 187 22.04 -11.86 -7.98
N THR A 188 20.90 -11.37 -8.48
CA THR A 188 20.51 -9.95 -8.38
C THR A 188 19.14 -9.77 -7.75
N ASN A 189 18.97 -8.66 -7.06
CA ASN A 189 17.73 -8.26 -6.41
C ASN A 189 17.23 -6.94 -7.01
N SER A 190 15.92 -6.74 -7.09
CA SER A 190 15.30 -5.47 -7.42
C SER A 190 14.55 -4.93 -6.21
N MET A 191 14.84 -3.69 -5.81
CA MET A 191 14.15 -3.00 -4.72
C MET A 191 13.66 -1.63 -5.21
N GLY A 192 12.34 -1.45 -5.28
CA GLY A 192 11.75 -0.21 -5.79
C GLY A 192 12.19 0.12 -7.21
N GLY A 193 12.36 -0.92 -8.05
CA GLY A 193 12.89 -0.81 -9.41
C GLY A 193 14.41 -0.58 -9.54
N VAL A 194 15.18 -0.62 -8.45
CA VAL A 194 16.66 -0.54 -8.49
C VAL A 194 17.26 -1.94 -8.40
N VAL A 195 18.05 -2.33 -9.40
CA VAL A 195 18.72 -3.64 -9.44
C VAL A 195 20.08 -3.58 -8.74
N LEU A 196 20.30 -4.53 -7.83
CA LEU A 196 21.50 -4.65 -6.99
C LEU A 196 22.02 -6.09 -7.05
N LYS A 197 23.33 -6.31 -6.92
CA LYS A 197 23.86 -7.66 -6.69
C LYS A 197 23.38 -8.19 -5.34
N ALA A 198 22.98 -9.45 -5.30
CA ALA A 198 22.77 -10.17 -4.05
C ALA A 198 24.09 -10.16 -3.27
N ARG A 199 24.03 -9.95 -1.96
CA ARG A 199 25.21 -10.12 -1.13
C ARG A 199 25.57 -11.59 -1.15
N ASP A 200 26.85 -11.89 -1.34
CA ASP A 200 27.36 -13.23 -1.03
C ASP A 200 27.22 -13.41 0.48
N ASP A 201 26.47 -14.44 0.89
CA ASP A 201 26.47 -14.86 2.29
C ASP A 201 27.90 -15.32 2.62
N ALA A 202 28.61 -14.50 3.41
CA ALA A 202 29.91 -14.82 3.97
C ALA A 202 29.76 -15.68 5.23
#